data_AF-D0WIU8-F1
#
_entry.id   AF-D0WIU8-F1
#
_cell.length_a   1.000
_cell.length_b   1.000
_cell.length_c   1.000
_cell.angle_alpha   90.00
_cell.angle_beta   90.00
_cell.angle_gamma   90.00
#
_symmetry.space_group_name_H-M   'P 1'
#
loop_
_entity.id
_entity.type
_entity.pdbx_description
1 polymer ?
#
loop_
_entity_poly.entity_id
_entity_poly.type
_entity_poly.pdbx_seq_one_letter_code
_entity_poly.pdbx_strand_id
1 'polypeptide(L)'
;MKGNFKEARKHAGLSQDDAARALGIPSRTFGSWERGEREISAVDAMRIADIYGCSLDYLAGRISWEEERALARKKRVIGSFDALTDQAQKMLVDYCAVLLGNPDCRKDPHGE
;
A
#
# COMPACT_ATOMS: atom_id res chain seq x y z
N MET A 1 7.60 -18.41 0.33
CA MET A 1 6.98 -17.28 -0.42
C MET A 1 8.04 -16.21 -0.69
N LYS A 2 8.37 -15.88 -1.95
CA LYS A 2 9.26 -14.75 -2.28
C LYS A 2 8.40 -13.48 -2.42
N GLY A 3 7.97 -12.92 -1.29
CA GLY A 3 7.20 -11.67 -1.24
C GLY A 3 8.10 -10.42 -1.24
N ASN A 4 7.49 -9.23 -1.23
CA ASN A 4 8.19 -7.95 -1.28
C ASN A 4 8.75 -7.49 0.08
N PHE A 5 8.96 -8.38 1.05
CA PHE A 5 9.34 -8.05 2.44
C PHE A 5 10.50 -7.06 2.55
N LYS A 6 11.58 -7.32 1.81
CA LYS A 6 12.78 -6.47 1.83
C LYS A 6 12.52 -5.09 1.26
N GLU A 7 11.79 -5.00 0.15
CA GLU A 7 11.48 -3.72 -0.50
C GLU A 7 10.44 -2.92 0.30
N ALA A 8 9.40 -3.59 0.81
CA ALA A 8 8.42 -2.99 1.72
C ALA A 8 9.10 -2.39 2.96
N ARG A 9 10.04 -3.12 3.58
CA ARG A 9 10.82 -2.61 4.72
C ARG A 9 11.64 -1.38 4.36
N LYS A 10 12.29 -1.38 3.18
CA LYS A 10 13.06 -0.22 2.70
C LYS A 10 12.17 0.98 2.42
N HIS A 11 10.98 0.77 1.84
CA HIS A 11 10.00 1.85 1.64
C HIS A 11 9.52 2.44 2.98
N ALA A 12 9.45 1.62 4.02
CA ALA A 12 9.19 2.06 5.39
C ALA A 12 10.40 2.73 6.08
N GLY A 13 11.58 2.74 5.45
CA GLY A 13 12.80 3.34 6.00
C GLY A 13 13.43 2.57 7.16
N LEU A 14 13.09 1.28 7.33
CA LEU A 14 13.51 0.48 8.48
C LEU A 14 14.73 -0.40 8.16
N SER A 15 15.62 -0.59 9.14
CA SER A 15 16.61 -1.68 9.10
C SER A 15 15.97 -3.03 9.48
N GLN A 16 16.68 -4.15 9.23
CA GLN A 16 16.21 -5.47 9.69
C GLN A 16 16.07 -5.52 11.22
N ASP A 17 16.98 -4.86 11.95
CA ASP A 17 16.95 -4.81 13.40
C ASP A 17 15.79 -3.95 13.91
N ASP A 18 15.46 -2.86 13.23
CA ASP A 18 14.30 -2.03 13.60
C ASP A 18 12.98 -2.76 13.37
N ALA A 19 12.85 -3.47 12.25
CA ALA A 19 11.69 -4.31 11.97
C ALA A 19 11.55 -5.44 13.00
N ALA A 20 12.64 -6.13 13.33
CA ALA A 20 12.66 -7.18 14.35
C ALA A 20 12.27 -6.64 15.74
N ARG A 21 12.81 -5.49 16.12
CA ARG A 21 12.51 -4.79 17.38
C ARG A 21 11.04 -4.38 17.46
N ALA A 22 10.48 -3.83 16.38
CA ALA A 22 9.07 -3.45 16.31
C ALA A 22 8.12 -4.65 16.42
N LEU A 23 8.53 -5.82 15.90
CA LEU A 23 7.77 -7.07 16.02
C LEU A 23 7.96 -7.77 17.37
N GLY A 24 8.98 -7.39 18.14
CA GLY A 24 9.34 -8.06 19.39
C GLY A 24 9.94 -9.45 19.17
N ILE A 25 10.67 -9.65 18.08
CA ILE A 25 11.27 -10.94 17.72
C ILE A 25 12.80 -10.83 17.55
N PRO A 26 13.55 -11.93 17.63
CA PRO A 26 14.98 -11.92 17.34
C PRO A 26 15.29 -11.53 15.87
N SER A 27 16.32 -10.69 15.64
CA SER A 27 16.75 -10.29 14.29
C SER A 27 17.05 -11.47 13.38
N ARG A 28 17.55 -12.59 13.94
CA ARG A 28 17.78 -13.83 13.18
C ARG A 28 16.48 -14.41 12.61
N THR A 29 15.40 -14.41 13.40
CA THR A 29 14.07 -14.87 12.96
C THR A 29 13.58 -14.01 11.81
N PHE A 30 13.65 -12.68 11.99
CA PHE A 30 13.26 -11.74 10.95
C PHE A 30 14.07 -11.93 9.65
N GLY A 31 15.41 -12.05 9.76
CA GLY A 31 16.28 -12.30 8.62
C GLY A 31 15.97 -13.63 7.90
N SER A 32 15.57 -14.68 8.63
CA SER A 32 15.15 -15.96 8.02
C SER A 32 13.86 -15.84 7.22
N TRP A 33 12.94 -14.97 7.65
CA TRP A 33 11.72 -14.65 6.89
C TRP A 33 12.04 -13.88 5.62
N GLU A 34 12.89 -12.84 5.68
CA GLU A 34 13.26 -12.08 4.47
C GLU A 34 14.01 -12.92 3.43
N ARG A 35 14.80 -13.90 3.86
CA ARG A 35 15.49 -14.85 2.96
C ARG A 35 14.59 -15.98 2.47
N GLY A 36 13.38 -16.12 3.02
CA GLY A 36 12.45 -17.20 2.69
C GLY A 36 12.88 -18.58 3.20
N GLU A 37 13.77 -18.63 4.20
CA GLU A 37 14.25 -19.88 4.82
C GLU A 37 13.20 -20.48 5.76
N ARG A 38 12.29 -19.65 6.28
CA ARG A 38 11.22 -20.05 7.18
C ARG A 38 9.90 -19.46 6.72
N GLU A 39 8.84 -20.27 6.77
CA GLU A 39 7.49 -19.78 6.55
C GLU A 39 7.06 -18.80 7.64
N ILE A 40 6.32 -17.78 7.22
CA ILE A 40 5.74 -16.77 8.10
C ILE A 40 4.26 -17.08 8.29
N SER A 41 3.76 -16.86 9.51
CA SER A 41 2.32 -16.98 9.78
C SER A 41 1.55 -15.81 9.14
N ALA A 42 0.26 -16.01 8.88
CA ALA A 42 -0.60 -14.92 8.42
C ALA A 42 -0.66 -13.77 9.45
N VAL A 43 -0.62 -14.09 10.75
CA VAL A 43 -0.63 -13.11 11.84
C VAL A 43 0.62 -12.24 11.80
N ASP A 44 1.81 -12.85 11.65
CA ASP A 44 3.05 -12.09 11.57
C ASP A 44 3.15 -11.27 10.27
N ALA A 45 2.64 -11.81 9.15
CA ALA A 45 2.55 -11.06 7.90
C ALA A 45 1.67 -9.82 8.03
N MET A 46 0.53 -9.90 8.74
CA MET A 46 -0.33 -8.75 9.04
C MET A 46 0.42 -7.70 9.87
N ARG A 47 1.08 -8.13 10.96
CA ARG A 47 1.86 -7.21 11.80
C ARG A 47 2.97 -6.51 11.03
N ILE A 48 3.62 -7.22 10.11
CA ILE A 48 4.65 -6.65 9.24
C ILE A 48 4.05 -5.61 8.29
N ALA A 49 2.92 -5.92 7.67
CA ALA A 49 2.22 -5.00 6.78
C ALA A 49 1.84 -3.69 7.51
N ASP A 50 1.34 -3.79 8.75
CA ASP A 50 1.03 -2.64 9.59
C ASP A 50 2.26 -1.79 9.91
N ILE A 51 3.37 -2.42 10.31
CA ILE A 51 4.63 -1.72 10.63
C ILE A 51 5.20 -1.04 9.38
N TYR A 52 5.03 -1.64 8.20
CA TYR A 52 5.54 -1.09 6.95
C TYR A 52 4.59 -0.09 6.28
N GLY A 53 3.35 0.03 6.77
CA GLY A 53 2.34 0.88 6.18
C GLY A 53 1.94 0.47 4.77
N CYS A 54 1.87 -0.84 4.50
CA CYS A 54 1.49 -1.37 3.19
C CYS A 54 0.42 -2.47 3.32
N SER A 55 -0.21 -2.84 2.19
CA SER A 55 -1.16 -3.96 2.15
C SER A 55 -0.48 -5.32 2.20
N LEU A 56 -1.23 -6.34 2.66
CA LEU A 56 -0.84 -7.74 2.53
C LEU A 56 -0.63 -8.15 1.07
N ASP A 57 -1.41 -7.61 0.13
CA ASP A 57 -1.26 -7.92 -1.29
C ASP A 57 0.08 -7.43 -1.84
N TYR A 58 0.51 -6.22 -1.46
CA TYR A 58 1.83 -5.74 -1.80
C TYR A 58 2.93 -6.56 -1.13
N LEU A 59 2.81 -6.85 0.18
CA LEU A 59 3.77 -7.67 0.91
C LEU A 59 3.89 -9.09 0.30
N ALA A 60 2.76 -9.63 -0.17
CA ALA A 60 2.68 -10.92 -0.84
C ALA A 60 3.24 -10.93 -2.28
N GLY A 61 3.53 -9.77 -2.86
CA GLY A 61 3.96 -9.64 -4.25
C GLY A 61 2.85 -9.82 -5.28
N ARG A 62 1.58 -9.62 -4.90
CA ARG A 62 0.43 -9.69 -5.82
C ARG A 62 0.22 -8.42 -6.61
N ILE A 63 0.73 -7.30 -6.10
CA ILE A 63 0.66 -5.98 -6.73
C ILE A 63 2.02 -5.28 -6.67
N SER A 64 2.23 -4.33 -7.57
CA SER A 64 3.43 -3.48 -7.59
C SER A 64 3.38 -2.38 -6.52
N TRP A 65 4.50 -1.70 -6.30
CA TRP A 65 4.53 -0.55 -5.38
C TRP A 65 3.75 0.65 -5.93
N GLU A 66 3.78 0.83 -7.24
CA GLU A 66 3.00 1.85 -7.95
C GLU A 66 1.49 1.61 -7.78
N GLU A 67 1.07 0.34 -7.89
CA GLU A 67 -0.32 -0.07 -7.66
C GLU A 67 -0.73 0.14 -6.20
N GLU A 68 0.09 -0.25 -5.23
CA GLU A 68 -0.15 -0.01 -3.79
C GLU A 68 -0.35 1.49 -3.50
N ARG A 69 0.55 2.34 -4.02
CA ARG A 69 0.43 3.80 -3.85
C ARG A 69 -0.79 4.36 -4.57
N ALA A 70 -1.17 3.81 -5.73
CA ALA A 70 -2.38 4.20 -6.44
C ALA A 70 -3.64 3.83 -5.66
N LEU A 71 -3.69 2.65 -5.05
CA LEU A 71 -4.79 2.22 -4.19
C LEU A 71 -4.90 3.11 -2.95
N ALA A 72 -3.79 3.46 -2.31
CA ALA A 72 -3.78 4.39 -1.18
C ALA A 72 -4.38 5.77 -1.57
N ARG A 73 -4.03 6.30 -2.75
CA ARG A 73 -4.62 7.55 -3.27
C ARG A 73 -6.13 7.42 -3.49
N LYS A 74 -6.58 6.32 -4.11
CA LYS A 74 -8.02 6.06 -4.33
C LYS A 74 -8.79 5.95 -3.02
N LYS A 75 -8.26 5.20 -2.04
CA LYS A 75 -8.87 5.05 -0.70
C LYS A 75 -9.05 6.39 -0.01
N ARG A 76 -8.07 7.30 -0.11
CA ARG A 76 -8.18 8.65 0.45
C ARG A 76 -9.33 9.44 -0.16
N VAL A 77 -9.51 9.37 -1.48
CA VAL A 77 -10.62 10.05 -2.17
C VAL A 77 -11.97 9.48 -1.70
N ILE A 78 -12.10 8.16 -1.64
CA ILE A 78 -13.33 7.49 -1.17
C ILE A 78 -13.65 7.89 0.27
N GLY A 79 -12.67 7.80 1.19
CA GLY A 79 -12.91 8.19 2.58
C GLY A 79 -13.25 9.67 2.76
N SER A 80 -12.64 10.56 1.96
CA SER A 80 -13.04 11.97 1.92
C SER A 80 -14.45 12.14 1.38
N PHE A 81 -14.84 11.40 0.34
CA PHE A 81 -16.17 11.43 -0.24
C PHE A 81 -17.24 11.03 0.79
N ASP A 82 -17.03 9.92 1.50
CA ASP A 82 -17.95 9.40 2.52
C ASP A 82 -18.15 10.37 3.71
N ALA A 83 -17.17 11.24 3.97
CA ALA A 83 -17.23 12.24 5.03
C ALA A 83 -17.93 13.56 4.63
N LEU A 84 -18.23 13.76 3.34
CA LEU A 84 -18.91 14.95 2.83
C LEU A 84 -20.43 14.84 3.00
N THR A 85 -21.11 15.99 3.07
CA THR A 85 -22.57 16.05 2.91
C THR A 85 -22.98 15.68 1.49
N ASP A 86 -24.21 15.22 1.29
CA ASP A 86 -24.75 14.89 -0.04
C ASP A 86 -24.57 16.03 -1.06
N GLN A 87 -24.78 17.28 -0.63
CA GLN A 87 -24.57 18.45 -1.49
C GLN A 87 -23.10 18.60 -1.89
N ALA A 88 -22.17 18.42 -0.96
CA ALA A 88 -20.74 18.52 -1.25
C ALA A 88 -20.22 17.31 -2.06
N GLN A 89 -20.78 16.11 -1.84
CA GLN A 89 -20.54 14.95 -2.69
C GLN A 89 -20.97 15.23 -4.13
N LYS A 90 -22.17 15.79 -4.33
CA LYS A 90 -22.65 16.19 -5.66
C LYS A 90 -21.70 17.18 -6.33
N MET A 91 -21.24 18.21 -5.59
CA MET A 91 -20.27 19.18 -6.11
C MET A 91 -18.95 18.51 -6.53
N LEU A 92 -18.46 17.55 -5.76
CA LEU A 92 -17.25 16.79 -6.09
C LEU A 92 -17.44 15.95 -7.37
N VAL A 93 -18.61 15.31 -7.54
CA VAL A 93 -18.94 14.57 -8.76
C VAL A 93 -19.01 15.50 -9.98
N ASP A 94 -19.71 16.63 -9.84
CA ASP A 94 -19.83 17.63 -10.91
C ASP A 94 -18.44 18.16 -11.31
N TYR A 95 -17.56 18.41 -10.34
CA TYR A 95 -16.18 18.83 -10.60
C TYR A 95 -15.35 17.75 -11.33
N CYS A 96 -15.49 16.49 -10.93
CA CYS A 96 -14.87 15.37 -11.66
C CYS A 96 -15.34 15.31 -13.11
N ALA A 97 -16.62 15.59 -13.40
CA ALA A 97 -17.12 15.65 -14.77
C ALA A 97 -16.47 16.78 -15.57
N VAL A 98 -16.22 17.95 -14.96
CA VAL A 98 -15.47 19.05 -15.58
C VAL A 98 -14.03 18.63 -15.90
N LEU A 99 -13.32 18.01 -14.94
CA LEU A 99 -11.96 17.50 -15.17
C LEU A 99 -11.93 16.49 -16.30
N LEU A 100 -12.87 15.55 -16.30
CA LEU A 100 -12.99 14.57 -17.38
C LEU A 100 -13.40 15.21 -18.71
N GLY A 101 -13.97 16.41 -18.74
CA GLY A 101 -14.19 17.17 -19.97
C GLY A 101 -12.90 17.69 -20.61
N ASN A 102 -11.83 17.87 -19.83
CA ASN A 102 -10.53 18.31 -20.29
C ASN A 102 -9.66 17.11 -20.75
N PRO A 103 -9.25 17.04 -22.03
CA PRO A 103 -8.37 15.98 -22.54
C PRO A 103 -7.06 15.82 -21.75
N ASP A 104 -6.46 16.92 -21.28
CA ASP A 104 -5.20 16.90 -20.54
C ASP A 104 -5.30 16.18 -19.19
N CYS A 105 -6.53 16.03 -18.67
CA CYS A 105 -6.82 15.37 -17.40
C CYS A 105 -7.22 13.89 -17.58
N ARG A 106 -7.36 13.42 -18.82
CA ARG A 106 -7.66 12.01 -19.12
C ARG A 106 -6.37 11.22 -19.23
N LYS A 107 -6.39 9.97 -18.77
CA LYS A 107 -5.35 9.01 -19.16
C LYS A 107 -5.49 8.69 -20.63
N ASP A 108 -4.38 8.61 -21.35
CA ASP A 108 -4.36 8.15 -22.73
C ASP A 108 -4.86 6.69 -22.76
N PRO A 109 -5.93 6.36 -23.52
CA PRO A 109 -6.36 4.97 -23.69
C PRO A 109 -5.33 4.09 -24.43
N HIS A 110 -4.29 4.68 -25.02
CA HIS A 110 -3.24 4.01 -25.82
C HIS A 110 -1.80 4.13 -25.25
N GLY A 111 -1.61 4.61 -24.01
CA GLY A 111 -0.35 4.48 -23.23
C GLY A 111 0.19 5.83 -22.72
N GLU A 112 0.83 5.95 -21.56
CA GLU A 112 1.53 4.99 -20.66
C GLU A 112 0.73 4.51 -19.43
#